data_AF-A0A383DXI6-F1
#
_entry.id   AF-A0A383DXI6-F1
#
_cell.length_a   1.000
_cell.length_b   1.000
_cell.length_c   1.000
_cell.angle_alpha   90.00
_cell.angle_beta   90.00
_cell.angle_gamma   90.00
#
_symmetry.space_group_name_H-M   'P 1'
#
loop_
_entity.id
_entity.type
_entity.pdbx_description
1 polymer ?
#
loop_
_entity_poly.entity_id
_entity_poly.type
_entity_poly.pdbx_seq_one_letter_code
_entity_poly.pdbx_strand_id
1 'polypeptide(L)'
;MSEINLLPEPKYLPELHPTYRPAILADRAFEQAARDTGSAVDVGIALEQADGSVFHHRTVIFPEDHVLAENNFRHVERIVKFLLWQRGGWKIHLSGADSLVPRLQEHYRTNVFGKFDDDVIGVRNNGHSIEMVQCAELPAKHSEARSIG
;
A
#
# COMPACT_ATOMS: atom_id res chain seq x y z
N MET A 1 -12.79 13.34 46.74
CA MET A 1 -12.74 12.21 45.79
C MET A 1 -11.36 12.26 45.15
N SER A 2 -10.52 11.25 45.34
CA SER A 2 -9.23 11.19 44.65
C SER A 2 -9.48 11.02 43.15
N GLU A 3 -8.85 11.83 42.32
CA GLU A 3 -8.93 11.67 40.87
C GLU A 3 -8.47 10.27 40.47
N ILE A 4 -9.32 9.55 39.75
CA ILE A 4 -8.98 8.24 39.20
C ILE A 4 -8.09 8.49 37.98
N ASN A 5 -6.81 8.11 38.07
CA ASN A 5 -5.93 8.16 36.92
C ASN A 5 -6.24 7.00 35.97
N LEU A 6 -6.96 7.30 34.88
CA LEU A 6 -7.28 6.33 33.81
C LEU A 6 -6.14 6.13 32.79
N LEU A 7 -5.02 6.85 32.93
CA LEU A 7 -3.84 6.76 32.08
C LEU A 7 -2.55 6.76 32.94
N PRO A 8 -2.31 5.70 33.74
CA PRO A 8 -1.09 5.61 34.55
C PRO A 8 0.15 5.51 33.65
N GLU A 9 1.25 6.13 34.09
CA GLU A 9 2.53 5.96 33.41
C GLU A 9 3.00 4.49 33.49
N PRO A 10 3.54 3.93 32.40
CA PRO A 10 4.09 2.58 32.43
C PRO A 10 5.36 2.55 33.27
N LYS A 11 5.58 1.46 34.00
CA LYS A 11 6.81 1.22 34.77
C LYS A 11 8.08 1.30 33.90
N TYR A 12 7.95 0.93 32.63
CA TYR A 12 9.03 0.98 31.64
C TYR A 12 8.49 1.71 30.40
N LEU A 13 8.96 2.93 30.16
CA LEU A 13 8.64 3.65 28.94
C LEU A 13 9.53 3.10 27.80
N PRO A 14 8.95 2.55 26.72
CA PRO A 14 9.76 2.07 25.60
C PRO A 14 10.39 3.26 24.87
N GLU A 15 11.71 3.19 24.67
CA GLU A 15 12.45 4.14 23.83
C GLU A 15 12.50 3.63 22.38
N LEU A 16 12.37 4.54 21.42
CA LEU A 16 12.59 4.21 20.01
C LEU A 16 14.08 4.16 19.71
N HIS A 17 14.48 3.28 18.80
CA HIS A 17 15.86 3.24 18.31
C HIS A 17 16.25 4.60 17.69
N PRO A 18 17.46 5.15 17.92
CA PRO A 18 17.86 6.48 17.41
C PRO A 18 17.76 6.65 15.89
N THR A 19 17.89 5.55 15.14
CA THR A 19 17.77 5.55 13.67
C THR A 19 16.37 5.19 13.17
N TYR A 20 15.39 5.03 14.06
CA TYR A 20 14.00 4.77 13.67
C TYR A 20 13.49 5.87 12.74
N ARG A 21 12.86 5.47 11.65
CA ARG A 21 12.18 6.36 10.70
C ARG A 21 10.78 5.80 10.42
N PRO A 22 9.71 6.54 10.76
CA PRO A 22 8.36 6.15 10.37
C PRO A 22 8.23 6.03 8.85
N ALA A 23 7.55 5.00 8.37
CA ALA A 23 7.35 4.77 6.93
C ALA A 23 6.66 5.96 6.23
N ILE A 24 5.73 6.64 6.92
CA ILE A 24 5.04 7.81 6.39
C ILE A 24 5.98 8.99 6.07
N LEU A 25 7.13 9.09 6.74
CA LEU A 25 8.11 10.13 6.41
C LEU A 25 8.84 9.80 5.10
N ALA A 26 9.11 8.52 4.83
CA ALA A 26 9.72 8.09 3.57
C ALA A 26 8.74 8.29 2.40
N ASP A 27 7.47 7.92 2.59
CA ASP A 27 6.40 8.12 1.63
C ASP A 27 6.25 9.60 1.23
N ARG A 28 6.10 10.49 2.22
CA ARG A 28 6.01 11.95 1.98
C ARG A 28 7.25 12.53 1.31
N ALA A 29 8.44 12.09 1.71
CA ALA A 29 9.69 12.58 1.12
C ALA A 29 9.83 12.15 -0.35
N PHE A 30 9.49 10.90 -0.67
CA PHE A 30 9.46 10.40 -2.04
C PHE A 30 8.47 11.20 -2.89
N GLU A 31 7.25 11.33 -2.39
CA GLU A 31 6.18 12.06 -3.05
C GLU A 31 6.54 13.53 -3.32
N GLN A 32 7.15 14.21 -2.34
CA GLN A 32 7.61 15.58 -2.52
C GLN A 32 8.70 15.64 -3.59
N ALA A 33 9.72 14.78 -3.51
CA ALA A 33 10.82 14.76 -4.48
C ALA A 33 10.33 14.46 -5.90
N ALA A 34 9.34 13.59 -6.07
CA ALA A 34 8.71 13.33 -7.36
C ALA A 34 7.94 14.55 -7.89
N ARG A 35 7.20 15.27 -7.03
CA ARG A 35 6.51 16.50 -7.43
C ARG A 35 7.46 17.64 -7.77
N ASP A 36 8.59 17.74 -7.08
CA ASP A 36 9.61 18.76 -7.30
C ASP A 36 10.30 18.63 -8.68
N THR A 37 10.15 17.51 -9.39
CA THR A 37 10.59 17.40 -10.78
C THR A 37 9.74 18.24 -11.74
N GLY A 38 8.53 18.65 -11.33
CA GLY A 38 7.54 19.32 -12.17
C GLY A 38 6.86 18.41 -13.19
N SER A 39 7.15 17.09 -13.16
CA SER A 39 6.71 16.12 -14.16
C SER A 39 6.30 14.77 -13.54
N ALA A 40 6.03 14.72 -12.24
CA ALA A 40 5.57 13.52 -11.54
C ALA A 40 4.38 12.85 -12.27
N VAL A 41 4.37 11.52 -12.28
CA VAL A 41 3.29 10.74 -12.87
C VAL A 41 2.29 10.38 -11.79
N ASP A 42 1.02 10.74 -12.01
CA ASP A 42 -0.08 10.37 -11.11
C ASP A 42 -0.38 8.87 -11.21
N VAL A 43 -0.45 8.22 -10.05
CA VAL A 43 -0.74 6.79 -9.95
C VAL A 43 -2.02 6.57 -9.16
N GLY A 44 -2.96 5.87 -9.79
CA GLY A 44 -4.17 5.37 -9.15
C GLY A 44 -3.99 3.92 -8.72
N ILE A 45 -4.41 3.60 -7.50
CA ILE A 45 -4.47 2.22 -7.00
C ILE A 45 -5.92 1.96 -6.58
N ALA A 46 -6.54 0.90 -7.09
CA ALA A 46 -7.79 0.39 -6.56
C ALA A 46 -7.63 -1.04 -6.06
N LEU A 47 -8.09 -1.29 -4.85
CA LEU A 47 -8.03 -2.58 -4.17
C LEU A 47 -9.44 -3.17 -4.10
N GLU A 48 -9.63 -4.29 -4.79
CA GLU A 48 -10.90 -5.02 -4.86
C GLU A 48 -10.88 -6.19 -3.87
N GLN A 49 -11.94 -6.27 -3.07
CA GLN A 49 -12.15 -7.29 -2.04
C GLN A 49 -13.07 -8.41 -2.56
N ALA A 50 -13.07 -9.55 -1.86
CA ALA A 50 -13.88 -10.70 -2.25
C ALA A 50 -15.40 -10.44 -2.28
N ASP A 51 -15.88 -9.43 -1.52
CA ASP A 51 -17.28 -8.99 -1.53
C ASP A 51 -17.58 -7.93 -2.62
N GLY A 52 -16.61 -7.61 -3.48
CA GLY A 52 -16.75 -6.58 -4.52
C GLY A 52 -16.60 -5.16 -4.01
N SER A 53 -16.24 -4.93 -2.75
CA SER A 53 -15.82 -3.60 -2.28
C SER A 53 -14.53 -3.16 -2.97
N VAL A 54 -14.46 -1.89 -3.34
CA VAL A 54 -13.35 -1.27 -4.06
C VAL A 54 -12.90 -0.02 -3.31
N PHE A 55 -11.67 -0.05 -2.80
CA PHE A 55 -11.02 1.07 -2.14
C PHE A 55 -9.97 1.72 -3.04
N HIS A 56 -9.94 3.05 -3.12
CA HIS A 56 -8.90 3.76 -3.90
C HIS A 56 -7.87 4.44 -3.03
N HIS A 57 -6.64 4.42 -3.51
CA HIS A 57 -5.53 5.24 -3.05
C HIS A 57 -4.89 5.96 -4.25
N ARG A 58 -4.26 7.10 -3.98
CA ARG A 58 -3.52 7.85 -5.00
C ARG A 58 -2.15 8.22 -4.44
N THR A 59 -1.15 8.16 -5.32
CA THR A 59 0.22 8.58 -5.07
C THR A 59 0.77 9.20 -6.36
N VAL A 60 1.98 9.73 -6.32
CA VAL A 60 2.77 10.04 -7.50
C VAL A 60 4.03 9.18 -7.56
N ILE A 61 4.63 9.08 -8.74
CA ILE A 61 5.95 8.47 -8.96
C ILE A 61 6.82 9.36 -9.86
N PHE A 62 8.13 9.09 -9.90
CA PHE A 62 9.03 9.76 -10.83
C PHE A 62 8.74 9.38 -12.28
N PRO A 63 8.97 10.28 -13.26
CA PRO A 63 9.05 9.92 -14.68
C PRO A 63 10.03 8.77 -14.92
N GLU A 64 9.80 7.93 -15.94
CA GLU A 64 10.64 6.75 -16.21
C GLU A 64 12.10 7.08 -16.54
N ASP A 65 12.37 8.26 -17.11
CA ASP A 65 13.70 8.75 -17.48
C ASP A 65 14.41 9.50 -16.35
N HIS A 66 13.77 9.68 -15.19
CA HIS A 66 14.37 10.36 -14.05
C HIS A 66 15.39 9.49 -13.32
N VAL A 67 16.49 10.09 -12.83
CA VAL A 67 17.58 9.36 -12.14
C VAL A 67 17.12 8.57 -10.90
N LEU A 68 16.01 8.97 -10.28
CA LEU A 68 15.43 8.28 -9.11
C LEU A 68 14.31 7.30 -9.45
N ALA A 69 13.99 7.08 -10.74
CA ALA A 69 12.86 6.24 -11.18
C ALA A 69 12.96 4.77 -10.71
N GLU A 70 14.16 4.27 -10.43
CA GLU A 70 14.37 2.93 -9.86
C GLU A 70 13.63 2.73 -8.52
N ASN A 71 13.36 3.82 -7.79
CA ASN A 71 12.68 3.81 -6.50
C ASN A 71 11.15 3.66 -6.63
N ASN A 72 10.58 3.89 -7.83
CA ASN A 72 9.13 3.82 -8.07
C ASN A 72 8.54 2.47 -7.67
N PHE A 73 9.23 1.37 -8.01
CA PHE A 73 8.77 0.03 -7.68
C PHE A 73 8.61 -0.18 -6.16
N ARG A 74 9.61 0.22 -5.37
CA ARG A 74 9.58 0.06 -3.92
C ARG A 74 8.50 0.93 -3.28
N HIS A 75 8.34 2.16 -3.78
CA HIS A 75 7.30 3.08 -3.29
C HIS A 75 5.90 2.47 -3.48
N VAL A 76 5.58 2.06 -4.71
CA VAL A 76 4.28 1.47 -5.03
C VAL A 76 4.08 0.12 -4.32
N GLU A 77 5.10 -0.76 -4.26
CA GLU A 77 5.00 -2.03 -3.53
C GLU A 77 4.68 -1.82 -2.05
N ARG A 78 5.34 -0.87 -1.37
CA ARG A 78 5.09 -0.57 0.05
C ARG A 78 3.68 -0.06 0.28
N ILE A 79 3.15 0.79 -0.60
CA ILE A 79 1.77 1.27 -0.54
C ILE A 79 0.80 0.12 -0.75
N VAL A 80 0.98 -0.69 -1.80
CA VAL A 80 0.09 -1.84 -2.07
C VAL A 80 0.10 -2.81 -0.90
N LYS A 81 1.27 -3.15 -0.37
CA LYS A 81 1.41 -3.97 0.84
C LYS A 81 0.67 -3.35 2.03
N PHE A 82 0.88 -2.06 2.30
CA PHE A 82 0.18 -1.36 3.37
C PHE A 82 -1.34 -1.45 3.23
N LEU A 83 -1.87 -1.25 2.01
CA LEU A 83 -3.31 -1.34 1.73
C LEU A 83 -3.86 -2.76 1.91
N LEU A 84 -3.14 -3.76 1.42
CA LEU A 84 -3.50 -5.17 1.59
C LEU A 84 -3.58 -5.56 3.07
N TRP A 85 -2.63 -5.13 3.89
CA TRP A 85 -2.63 -5.43 5.33
C TRP A 85 -3.62 -4.56 6.13
N GLN A 86 -3.95 -3.36 5.66
CA GLN A 86 -4.94 -2.49 6.30
C GLN A 86 -6.38 -2.92 5.97
N ARG A 87 -6.64 -3.36 4.74
CA ARG A 87 -8.00 -3.54 4.20
C ARG A 87 -8.30 -4.94 3.67
N GLY A 88 -7.30 -5.77 3.40
CA GLY A 88 -7.48 -7.02 2.67
C GLY A 88 -7.57 -6.80 1.16
N GLY A 89 -8.27 -7.67 0.43
CA GLY A 89 -8.35 -7.62 -1.03
C GLY A 89 -7.37 -8.55 -1.73
N TRP A 90 -7.63 -8.78 -3.01
CA TRP A 90 -6.86 -9.75 -3.81
C TRP A 90 -6.59 -9.25 -5.22
N LYS A 91 -7.44 -8.38 -5.79
CA LYS A 91 -7.19 -7.77 -7.10
C LYS A 91 -6.85 -6.30 -6.96
N ILE A 92 -5.69 -5.92 -7.50
CA ILE A 92 -5.13 -4.59 -7.42
C ILE A 92 -5.08 -4.01 -8.82
N HIS A 93 -5.88 -2.98 -9.05
CA HIS A 93 -5.88 -2.23 -10.29
C HIS A 93 -4.92 -1.05 -10.16
N LEU A 94 -4.03 -0.87 -11.13
CA LEU A 94 -3.04 0.18 -11.18
C LEU A 94 -3.23 1.02 -12.45
N SER A 95 -3.34 2.34 -12.30
CA SER A 95 -3.39 3.29 -13.41
C SER A 95 -2.20 4.24 -13.36
N GLY A 96 -1.64 4.57 -14.53
CA GLY A 96 -0.51 5.51 -14.63
C GLY A 96 0.85 4.93 -14.27
N ALA A 97 0.95 3.61 -14.06
CA ALA A 97 2.21 2.93 -13.71
C ALA A 97 2.32 1.55 -14.38
N ASP A 98 1.98 1.50 -15.66
CA ASP A 98 1.84 0.26 -16.45
C ASP A 98 3.10 -0.63 -16.40
N SER A 99 4.29 -0.02 -16.43
CA SER A 99 5.57 -0.72 -16.36
C SER A 99 5.82 -1.42 -15.00
N LEU A 100 5.09 -1.05 -13.95
CA LEU A 100 5.20 -1.67 -12.62
C LEU A 100 4.29 -2.88 -12.44
N VAL A 101 3.17 -2.97 -13.17
CA VAL A 101 2.19 -4.06 -13.05
C VAL A 101 2.83 -5.46 -13.16
N PRO A 102 3.57 -5.80 -14.23
CA PRO A 102 4.17 -7.13 -14.35
C PRO A 102 5.24 -7.38 -13.27
N ARG A 103 5.98 -6.35 -12.85
CA ARG A 103 7.00 -6.46 -11.81
C ARG A 103 6.38 -6.73 -10.44
N LEU A 104 5.28 -6.07 -10.13
CA LEU A 104 4.52 -6.29 -8.89
C LEU A 104 3.86 -7.67 -8.90
N GLN A 105 3.30 -8.09 -10.03
CA GLN A 105 2.71 -9.41 -10.16
C GLN A 105 3.74 -10.51 -9.91
N GLU A 106 4.94 -10.35 -10.49
CA GLU A 106 6.05 -11.28 -10.28
C GLU A 106 6.51 -11.27 -8.81
N HIS A 107 6.62 -10.08 -8.19
CA HIS A 107 6.95 -9.98 -6.77
C HIS A 107 6.02 -10.79 -5.88
N TYR A 108 4.70 -10.66 -6.04
CA TYR A 108 3.74 -11.42 -5.23
C TYR A 108 3.73 -12.92 -5.55
N ARG A 109 4.21 -13.35 -6.73
CA ARG A 109 4.28 -14.77 -7.11
C ARG A 109 5.56 -15.47 -6.64
N THR A 110 6.71 -14.82 -6.76
CA THR A 110 8.01 -15.50 -6.66
C THR A 110 8.94 -14.96 -5.60
N ASN A 111 8.78 -13.71 -5.15
CA ASN A 111 9.57 -13.18 -4.06
C ASN A 111 9.12 -13.79 -2.72
N VAL A 112 10.04 -14.16 -1.84
CA VAL A 112 9.71 -14.76 -0.53
C VAL A 112 8.78 -13.86 0.31
N PHE A 113 9.01 -12.55 0.31
CA PHE A 113 8.18 -11.61 1.08
C PHE A 113 6.84 -11.33 0.39
N GLY A 114 6.84 -11.16 -0.93
CA GLY A 114 5.60 -10.98 -1.69
C GLY A 114 4.69 -12.21 -1.63
N LYS A 115 5.27 -13.42 -1.74
CA LYS A 115 4.55 -14.68 -1.60
C LYS A 115 3.94 -14.84 -0.21
N PHE A 116 4.59 -14.36 0.85
CA PHE A 116 3.99 -14.37 2.17
C PHE A 116 2.73 -13.50 2.22
N ASP A 117 2.75 -12.32 1.60
CA ASP A 117 1.57 -11.47 1.50
C ASP A 117 0.46 -12.14 0.68
N ASP A 118 0.80 -12.81 -0.42
CA ASP A 118 -0.15 -13.59 -1.25
C ASP A 118 -0.78 -14.75 -0.49
N ASP A 119 0.05 -15.58 0.14
CA ASP A 119 -0.39 -16.76 0.87
C ASP A 119 -1.34 -16.39 2.03
N VAL A 120 -1.08 -15.27 2.72
CA VAL A 120 -1.88 -14.83 3.87
C VAL A 120 -3.08 -14.00 3.44
N ILE A 121 -2.87 -12.90 2.73
CA ILE A 121 -3.95 -11.95 2.43
C ILE A 121 -4.75 -12.44 1.22
N GLY A 122 -4.08 -12.81 0.13
CA GLY A 122 -4.75 -13.31 -1.05
C GLY A 122 -5.47 -14.63 -0.75
N VAL A 123 -4.71 -15.70 -0.56
CA VAL A 123 -5.25 -17.06 -0.53
C VAL A 123 -6.06 -17.32 0.74
N ARG A 124 -5.48 -17.13 1.93
CA ARG A 124 -6.18 -17.50 3.19
C ARG A 124 -7.33 -16.57 3.53
N ASN A 125 -7.17 -15.25 3.36
CA ASN A 125 -8.19 -14.29 3.77
C ASN A 125 -9.23 -13.99 2.69
N ASN A 126 -8.84 -14.00 1.41
CA ASN A 126 -9.73 -13.63 0.30
C ASN A 126 -10.07 -14.79 -0.63
N GLY A 127 -9.40 -15.95 -0.52
CA GLY A 127 -9.65 -17.12 -1.37
C GLY A 127 -9.08 -17.02 -2.79
N HIS A 128 -8.27 -15.99 -3.08
CA HIS A 128 -7.72 -15.71 -4.41
C HIS A 128 -6.26 -15.29 -4.31
N SER A 129 -5.40 -15.77 -5.20
CA SER A 129 -4.05 -15.19 -5.30
C SER A 129 -4.11 -13.71 -5.70
N ILE A 130 -3.14 -12.94 -5.20
CA ILE A 130 -2.95 -11.53 -5.52
C ILE A 130 -2.74 -11.36 -7.03
N GLU A 131 -3.62 -10.56 -7.62
CA GLU A 131 -3.65 -10.23 -9.04
C GLU A 131 -3.38 -8.74 -9.24
N MET A 132 -2.41 -8.42 -10.07
CA MET A 132 -2.13 -7.04 -10.51
C MET A 132 -2.73 -6.81 -11.89
N VAL A 133 -3.55 -5.79 -12.02
CA VAL A 133 -4.25 -5.42 -13.26
C VAL A 133 -3.85 -4.01 -13.66
N GLN A 134 -3.42 -3.83 -14.90
CA GLN A 134 -3.26 -2.50 -15.50
C GLN A 134 -4.65 -1.97 -15.89
N CYS A 135 -4.91 -0.69 -15.64
CA CYS A 135 -6.12 -0.03 -16.09
C CYS A 135 -5.86 1.42 -16.51
N ALA A 136 -6.62 1.91 -17.49
CA ALA A 136 -6.62 3.32 -17.84
C ALA A 136 -7.41 4.15 -16.80
N GLU A 137 -8.55 3.60 -16.36
CA GLU A 137 -9.41 4.19 -15.34
C GLU A 137 -9.62 3.17 -14.22
N LEU A 138 -9.57 3.63 -12.97
CA LEU A 138 -9.86 2.78 -11.82
C LEU A 138 -11.33 2.34 -11.84
N PRO A 139 -11.65 1.10 -11.41
CA PRO A 139 -13.04 0.70 -11.19
C PRO A 139 -13.76 1.67 -10.24
N ALA A 140 -15.08 1.73 -10.27
CA ALA A 140 -15.82 2.64 -9.40
C ALA A 140 -15.61 2.27 -7.92
N LYS A 141 -15.45 3.29 -7.06
CA LYS A 141 -15.43 3.07 -5.61
C LYS A 141 -16.73 2.39 -5.19
N HIS A 142 -16.60 1.33 -4.41
CA HIS A 142 -17.72 0.59 -3.86
C HIS A 142 -17.37 0.17 -2.44
N SER A 143 -18.32 0.25 -1.51
CA SER A 143 -18.09 -0.23 -0.15
C SER A 143 -19.33 -0.95 0.34
N GLU A 144 -19.20 -2.25 0.58
CA GLU A 144 -20.17 -2.99 1.36
C GLU A 144 -19.78 -2.89 2.84
N ALA A 145 -20.68 -2.35 3.66
CA ALA A 145 -20.53 -2.39 5.10
C ALA A 145 -20.95 -3.77 5.59
N ARG A 146 -19.99 -4.59 6.03
CA ARG A 146 -20.31 -5.85 6.70
C ARG A 146 -20.49 -5.62 8.19
N SER A 147 -21.57 -6.12 8.76
CA SER A 147 -21.71 -6.16 10.23
C SER A 147 -20.59 -7.00 10.80
N ILE A 148 -19.83 -6.43 11.74
CA ILE A 148 -18.98 -7.23 12.61
C ILE A 148 -19.95 -7.85 13.61
N GLY A 149 -20.15 -9.17 13.50
CA GLY A 149 -21.15 -9.92 14.27
C GLY A 149 -20.99 -9.80 15.78
#